data_AF-A0A924FLE1-F1
#
_entry.id   AF-A0A924FLE1-F1
#
_cell.length_a   1.000
_cell.length_b   1.000
_cell.length_c   1.000
_cell.angle_alpha   90.00
_cell.angle_beta   90.00
_cell.angle_gamma   90.00
#
_symmetry.space_group_name_H-M   'P 1'
#
loop_
_entity.id
_entity.type
_entity.pdbx_description
1 polymer ?
#
loop_
_entity_poly.entity_id
_entity_poly.type
_entity_poly.pdbx_seq_one_letter_code
_entity_poly.pdbx_strand_id
1 'polypeptide(L)'
;MNSHEVIALYETVATITDQMLAAARQGDWEKVTLLEAKCASHVAILKRDEPPAPLTGEIRVRKVQIIKQILAHDREIRTIAEPWMTKLSQLINSTSAERKLSQAYGN
;
A
#
# COMPACT_ATOMS: atom_id res chain seq x y z
N MET A 1 11.63 -22.19 6.53
CA MET A 1 10.95 -22.02 5.23
C MET A 1 11.94 -22.41 4.13
N ASN A 2 11.52 -23.17 3.14
CA ASN A 2 12.35 -23.49 1.97
C ASN A 2 12.20 -22.41 0.88
N SER A 3 13.06 -22.43 -0.14
CA SER A 3 13.08 -21.43 -1.21
C SER A 3 11.75 -21.32 -1.98
N HIS A 4 11.02 -22.43 -2.15
CA HIS A 4 9.73 -22.43 -2.84
C HIS A 4 8.62 -21.82 -1.99
N GLU A 5 8.60 -22.10 -0.68
CA GLU A 5 7.67 -21.49 0.27
C GLU A 5 7.87 -19.97 0.36
N VAL A 6 9.12 -19.50 0.31
CA VAL A 6 9.43 -18.07 0.25
C VAL A 6 8.84 -17.42 -0.99
N ILE A 7 9.01 -18.03 -2.17
CA ILE A 7 8.45 -17.49 -3.42
C ILE A 7 6.93 -17.49 -3.38
N ALA A 8 6.29 -18.57 -2.93
CA ALA A 8 4.84 -18.64 -2.82
C ALA A 8 4.28 -17.51 -1.91
N LEU A 9 5.00 -17.19 -0.83
CA LEU A 9 4.61 -16.12 0.07
C LEU A 9 4.78 -14.73 -0.59
N TYR A 10 5.85 -14.51 -1.37
CA TYR A 10 6.00 -13.29 -2.19
C TYR A 10 4.89 -13.17 -3.25
N GLU A 11 4.52 -14.25 -3.93
CA GLU A 11 3.44 -14.26 -4.92
C GLU A 11 2.07 -13.99 -4.27
N THR A 12 1.86 -14.47 -3.04
CA THR A 12 0.68 -14.14 -2.25
C THR A 12 0.62 -12.64 -1.95
N VAL A 13 1.73 -12.03 -1.53
CA VAL A 13 1.81 -10.56 -1.31
C VAL A 13 1.55 -9.79 -2.61
N ALA A 14 2.08 -10.22 -3.74
CA ALA A 14 1.80 -9.61 -5.04
C ALA A 14 0.32 -9.69 -5.43
N THR A 15 -0.34 -10.81 -5.13
CA THR A 15 -1.77 -10.98 -5.36
C THR A 15 -2.60 -10.06 -4.46
N ILE A 16 -2.23 -9.92 -3.18
CA ILE A 16 -2.93 -9.02 -2.24
C ILE A 16 -2.77 -7.57 -2.70
N THR A 17 -1.58 -7.15 -3.12
CA THR A 17 -1.32 -5.78 -3.58
C THR A 17 -2.01 -5.45 -4.92
N ASP A 18 -2.17 -6.43 -5.81
CA ASP A 18 -3.02 -6.30 -7.00
C ASP A 18 -4.50 -6.09 -6.63
N GLN A 19 -5.02 -6.84 -5.64
CA GLN A 19 -6.37 -6.64 -5.13
C GLN A 19 -6.55 -5.27 -4.44
N MET A 20 -5.52 -4.78 -3.76
CA MET A 20 -5.51 -3.42 -3.18
C MET A 20 -5.59 -2.37 -4.28
N LEU A 21 -4.82 -2.54 -5.37
CA LEU A 21 -4.88 -1.63 -6.52
C LEU A 21 -6.26 -1.64 -7.18
N ALA A 22 -6.86 -2.82 -7.37
CA ALA A 22 -8.22 -2.94 -7.89
C ALA A 22 -9.26 -2.24 -6.99
N ALA A 23 -9.15 -2.39 -5.67
CA ALA A 23 -10.02 -1.72 -4.71
C ALA A 23 -9.82 -0.18 -4.70
N ALA A 24 -8.56 0.29 -4.74
CA ALA A 24 -8.24 1.71 -4.82
C ALA A 24 -8.81 2.36 -6.10
N ARG A 25 -8.71 1.68 -7.25
CA ARG A 25 -9.31 2.12 -8.52
C ARG A 25 -10.84 2.24 -8.44
N GLN A 26 -11.48 1.46 -7.58
CA GLN A 26 -12.93 1.50 -7.32
C GLN A 26 -13.31 2.50 -6.20
N GLY A 27 -12.32 3.10 -5.52
CA GLY A 27 -12.55 3.97 -4.37
C GLY A 27 -12.95 3.24 -3.08
N ASP A 28 -12.81 1.91 -3.03
CA ASP A 28 -13.16 1.08 -1.88
C ASP A 28 -12.03 1.06 -0.84
N TRP A 29 -11.89 2.17 -0.12
CA TRP A 29 -10.80 2.37 0.85
C TRP A 29 -10.92 1.48 2.09
N GLU A 30 -12.12 1.04 2.45
CA GLU A 30 -12.33 0.06 3.52
C GLU A 30 -11.70 -1.29 3.15
N LYS A 31 -11.94 -1.75 1.92
CA LYS A 31 -11.31 -2.97 1.40
C LYS A 31 -9.80 -2.83 1.24
N VAL A 32 -9.30 -1.66 0.81
CA VAL A 32 -7.85 -1.39 0.78
C VAL A 32 -7.24 -1.57 2.17
N THR A 33 -7.86 -1.02 3.21
CA THR A 33 -7.38 -1.13 4.61
C THR A 33 -7.40 -2.58 5.11
N LEU A 34 -8.46 -3.35 4.80
CA LEU A 34 -8.55 -4.77 5.15
C LEU A 34 -7.44 -5.60 4.48
N LEU A 35 -7.17 -5.32 3.19
CA LEU A 35 -6.14 -6.00 2.42
C LEU A 35 -4.73 -5.60 2.89
N GLU A 36 -4.53 -4.34 3.30
CA GLU A 36 -3.27 -3.87 3.87
C GLU A 36 -2.92 -4.65 5.15
N ALA A 37 -3.89 -4.87 6.05
CA ALA A 37 -3.67 -5.68 7.25
C ALA A 37 -3.26 -7.12 6.92
N LYS A 38 -3.85 -7.72 5.88
CA LYS A 38 -3.43 -9.03 5.38
C LYS A 38 -2.04 -9.00 4.77
N CYS A 39 -1.71 -7.98 3.98
CA CYS A 39 -0.37 -7.80 3.41
C CYS A 39 0.69 -7.72 4.52
N ALA A 40 0.44 -6.92 5.55
CA ALA A 40 1.33 -6.72 6.68
C ALA A 40 1.64 -8.04 7.44
N SER A 41 0.64 -8.92 7.62
CA SER A 41 0.86 -10.21 8.27
C SER A 41 1.75 -11.14 7.45
N HIS A 42 1.58 -11.18 6.13
CA HIS A 42 2.42 -12.01 5.24
C HIS A 42 3.85 -11.47 5.15
N VAL A 43 4.02 -10.14 5.12
CA VAL A 43 5.34 -9.50 5.18
C VAL A 43 6.03 -9.77 6.52
N ALA A 44 5.30 -9.80 7.63
CA ALA A 44 5.86 -10.14 8.94
C ALA A 44 6.38 -11.59 8.98
N ILE A 45 5.67 -12.53 8.35
CA ILE A 45 6.12 -13.92 8.20
C ILE A 45 7.41 -13.97 7.36
N LEU A 46 7.46 -13.27 6.22
CA LEU A 46 8.68 -13.19 5.40
C LEU A 46 9.88 -12.67 6.20
N LYS A 47 9.69 -11.61 7.00
CA LYS A 47 10.76 -11.02 7.82
C LYS A 47 11.29 -11.98 8.90
N ARG A 48 10.45 -12.87 9.42
CA ARG A 48 10.81 -13.79 10.51
C ARG A 48 11.37 -15.12 10.00
N ASP A 49 10.77 -15.65 8.93
CA ASP A 49 10.91 -17.05 8.56
C ASP A 49 11.71 -17.24 7.24
N GLU A 50 12.09 -16.16 6.54
CA GLU A 50 12.98 -16.23 5.38
C GLU A 50 14.40 -16.67 5.81
N PRO A 51 14.98 -17.72 5.18
CA PRO A 51 16.33 -18.14 5.49
C PRO A 51 17.35 -17.03 5.22
N PRO A 52 18.38 -16.87 6.08
CA PRO A 52 19.45 -15.91 5.83
C PRO A 52 20.33 -16.29 4.64
N ALA A 53 20.26 -17.55 4.19
CA ALA A 53 20.94 -18.01 2.99
C ALA A 53 20.32 -17.36 1.75
N PRO A 54 21.11 -16.69 0.90
CA PRO A 54 20.59 -16.02 -0.28
C PRO A 54 20.00 -17.03 -1.27
N LEU A 55 18.79 -16.73 -1.76
CA LEU A 55 18.21 -17.45 -2.90
C LEU A 55 19.13 -17.28 -4.12
N THR A 56 19.35 -18.36 -4.87
CA THR A 56 20.25 -18.37 -6.03
C THR A 56 19.50 -18.69 -7.33
N GLY A 57 20.13 -18.41 -8.47
CA GLY A 57 19.61 -18.75 -9.80
C GLY A 57 18.25 -18.14 -10.12
N GLU A 58 17.39 -18.94 -10.75
CA GLU A 58 16.06 -18.54 -11.23
C GLU A 58 15.14 -18.05 -10.11
N ILE A 59 15.25 -18.64 -8.92
CA ILE A 59 14.44 -18.26 -7.75
C ILE A 59 14.73 -16.82 -7.33
N ARG A 60 16.01 -16.40 -7.36
CA ARG A 60 16.38 -15.01 -7.07
C ARG A 60 15.81 -14.04 -8.09
N VAL A 61 15.88 -14.39 -9.37
CA VAL A 61 15.32 -13.57 -10.46
C VAL A 61 13.82 -13.42 -10.29
N ARG A 62 13.12 -14.52 -9.98
CA ARG A 62 11.68 -14.53 -9.72
C ARG A 62 11.30 -13.65 -8.54
N LYS A 63 12.01 -13.77 -7.40
CA LYS A 63 11.81 -12.90 -6.22
C LYS A 63 11.90 -11.42 -6.59
N VAL A 64 12.93 -11.03 -7.35
CA VAL A 64 13.13 -9.63 -7.77
C VAL A 64 11.99 -9.15 -8.67
N GLN A 65 11.51 -9.97 -9.60
CA GLN A 65 10.36 -9.63 -10.44
C GLN A 65 9.10 -9.37 -9.61
N ILE A 66 8.82 -10.24 -8.64
CA ILE A 66 7.65 -10.12 -7.77
C ILE A 66 7.72 -8.84 -6.92
N ILE A 67 8.90 -8.54 -6.34
CA ILE A 67 9.09 -7.30 -5.57
C ILE A 67 8.87 -6.05 -6.43
N LYS A 68 9.36 -6.05 -7.67
CA LYS A 68 9.11 -4.93 -8.60
C LYS A 68 7.63 -4.75 -8.90
N GLN A 69 6.89 -5.84 -9.06
CA GLN A 69 5.44 -5.80 -9.28
C GLN A 69 4.71 -5.20 -8.08
N ILE A 70 5.02 -5.66 -6.85
CA ILE A 70 4.46 -5.10 -5.61
C ILE A 70 4.70 -3.58 -5.54
N LEU A 71 5.95 -3.14 -5.76
CA LEU A 71 6.30 -1.71 -5.70
C LEU A 71 5.59 -0.88 -6.78
N ALA A 72 5.35 -1.45 -7.96
CA ALA A 72 4.59 -0.80 -9.01
C ALA A 72 3.12 -0.60 -8.60
N HIS A 73 2.48 -1.64 -8.05
CA HIS A 73 1.12 -1.55 -7.52
C HIS A 73 1.01 -0.51 -6.39
N ASP A 74 1.94 -0.52 -5.43
CA ASP A 74 1.98 0.45 -4.33
C ASP A 74 2.09 1.90 -4.83
N ARG A 75 2.91 2.13 -5.86
CA ARG A 75 3.06 3.45 -6.49
C ARG A 75 1.75 3.91 -7.13
N GLU A 76 1.05 3.02 -7.83
CA GLU A 76 -0.25 3.33 -8.43
C GLU A 76 -1.32 3.62 -7.38
N ILE A 77 -1.38 2.83 -6.30
CA ILE A 77 -2.30 3.08 -5.17
C ILE A 77 -2.08 4.47 -4.59
N ARG A 78 -0.83 4.87 -4.36
CA ARG A 78 -0.49 6.21 -3.86
C ARG A 78 -0.92 7.30 -4.83
N THR A 79 -0.69 7.10 -6.13
CA THR A 79 -1.11 8.05 -7.18
C THR A 79 -2.63 8.27 -7.18
N ILE A 80 -3.42 7.24 -6.82
CA ILE A 80 -4.87 7.35 -6.68
C ILE A 80 -5.27 8.06 -5.38
N ALA A 81 -4.55 7.81 -4.27
CA ALA A 81 -4.90 8.34 -2.96
C ALA A 81 -4.45 9.81 -2.74
N GLU A 82 -3.27 10.19 -3.26
CA GLU A 82 -2.64 11.50 -3.08
C GLU A 82 -3.51 12.72 -3.47
N PRO A 83 -4.26 12.69 -4.60
CA PRO A 83 -5.11 13.82 -4.99
C PRO A 83 -6.24 14.10 -4.00
N TRP A 84 -6.87 13.05 -3.45
CA TRP A 84 -7.96 13.20 -2.50
C TRP A 84 -7.48 13.75 -1.16
N MET A 85 -6.33 13.28 -0.67
CA MET A 85 -5.69 13.83 0.54
C MET A 85 -5.36 15.31 0.38
N THR A 86 -4.81 15.70 -0.77
CA THR A 86 -4.52 17.11 -1.08
C THR A 86 -5.78 17.98 -1.05
N LYS A 87 -6.88 17.50 -1.66
CA LYS A 87 -8.18 18.18 -1.67
C LYS A 87 -8.78 18.29 -0.26
N LEU A 88 -8.67 17.24 0.56
CA LEU A 88 -9.14 17.26 1.95
C LEU A 88 -8.38 18.30 2.78
N SER A 89 -7.04 18.35 2.66
CA SER A 89 -6.24 19.36 3.35
C SER A 89 -6.63 20.79 2.95
N GLN A 90 -6.90 21.04 1.67
CA GLN A 90 -7.38 22.34 1.20
C GLN A 90 -8.72 22.72 1.83
N LEU A 91 -9.69 21.79 1.90
CA LEU A 91 -11.01 22.03 2.49
C LEU A 91 -10.95 22.30 4.01
N ILE A 92 -10.09 21.57 4.74
CA ILE A 92 -9.89 21.80 6.17
C ILE A 92 -9.27 23.18 6.41
N ASN A 93 -8.30 23.57 5.57
CA ASN A 93 -7.63 24.87 5.66
C ASN A 93 -8.58 26.04 5.30
N SER A 94 -9.43 25.88 4.28
CA SER A 94 -10.41 26.92 3.91
C SER A 94 -11.46 27.12 5.00
N THR A 95 -11.99 26.02 5.57
CA THR A 95 -12.96 26.07 6.68
C THR A 95 -12.37 26.77 7.91
N SER A 96 -11.10 26.52 8.21
CA SER A 96 -10.39 27.17 9.32
C SER A 96 -10.15 28.66 9.07
N ALA A 97 -9.90 29.06 7.82
CA ALA A 97 -9.75 30.45 7.41
C ALA A 97 -11.08 31.21 7.48
N GLU A 98 -12.16 30.60 6.98
CA GLU A 98 -13.52 31.16 7.05
C GLU A 98 -13.98 31.38 8.49
N ARG A 99 -13.72 30.41 9.39
CA ARG A 99 -14.07 30.54 10.80
C ARG A 99 -13.32 31.69 11.50
N LYS A 100 -12.04 31.92 11.16
CA LYS A 100 -11.24 33.04 11.68
C LYS A 100 -11.76 34.39 11.17
N LEU A 101 -12.11 34.48 9.88
CA LEU A 101 -12.68 35.69 9.29
C LEU A 101 -14.05 36.00 9.90
N SER A 102 -14.91 35.00 10.07
CA SER A 102 -16.20 35.16 10.74
C SER A 102 -16.07 35.59 12.21
N GLN A 103 -15.03 35.17 12.94
CA GLN A 103 -14.78 35.65 14.30
C GLN A 103 -14.23 37.07 14.36
N ALA A 104 -13.43 37.49 13.35
CA ALA A 104 -12.83 38.82 13.31
C ALA A 104 -13.78 39.91 12.83
N TYR A 105 -14.74 39.56 11.97
CA TYR A 105 -15.65 40.49 11.31
C TYR A 105 -17.14 40.23 11.57
N GLY A 106 -17.48 39.15 12.27
CA GLY A 106 -18.85 38.84 12.68
C GLY A 106 -19.20 39.54 13.98
N ASN A 107 -19.65 40.78 13.86
CA ASN A 107 -20.34 41.54 14.90
C ASN A 107 -21.75 41.85 14.38
#